data_AF-A0A8H4NLJ3-F1
#
_entry.id   AF-A0A8H4NLJ3-F1
#
_cell.length_a   1.000
_cell.length_b   1.000
_cell.length_c   1.000
_cell.angle_alpha   90.00
_cell.angle_beta   90.00
_cell.angle_gamma   90.00
#
_symmetry.space_group_name_H-M   'P 1'
#
loop_
_entity.id
_entity.type
_entity.pdbx_description
1 polymer ?
#
loop_
_entity_poly.entity_id
_entity_poly.type
_entity_poly.pdbx_seq_one_letter_code
_entity_poly.pdbx_strand_id
1 'polypeptide(L)'
;MTTQAAYQAEKVIGHGDNAVTAQDVTSYREPGAGESGETMKALAWISKNKVQIVDAPKPKILEDRDVILKVTGSTVCGSDLHLLHGTIVQLSEGDILGHEFCGVVDQVGSAVKGIDVGKRYVASFQIACGDCFFCKQKLSSQCEKTNSNTTERAMYGGRTA
;
A
#
# COMPACT_ATOMS: atom_id res chain seq x y z
N MET A 1 -21.40 3.68 3.47
CA MET A 1 -22.07 2.51 4.10
C MET A 1 -21.72 1.21 3.38
N THR A 2 -21.73 1.17 2.03
CA THR A 2 -21.40 -0.05 1.26
C THR A 2 -19.93 -0.46 1.34
N THR A 3 -18.98 0.48 1.26
CA THR A 3 -17.54 0.18 1.36
C THR A 3 -17.18 -0.40 2.74
N GLN A 4 -17.64 0.22 3.82
CA GLN A 4 -17.40 -0.29 5.17
C GLN A 4 -17.94 -1.71 5.39
N ALA A 5 -19.15 -2.00 4.89
CA ALA A 5 -19.73 -3.34 5.00
C ALA A 5 -18.93 -4.37 4.19
N ALA A 6 -18.44 -3.99 3.02
CA ALA A 6 -17.63 -4.87 2.19
C ALA A 6 -16.22 -5.08 2.72
N TYR A 7 -15.60 -4.06 3.33
CA TYR A 7 -14.36 -4.21 4.10
C TYR A 7 -14.52 -5.17 5.28
N GLN A 8 -15.65 -5.10 6.00
CA GLN A 8 -15.93 -6.08 7.06
C GLN A 8 -16.15 -7.48 6.49
N ALA A 9 -16.80 -7.62 5.33
CA ALA A 9 -16.93 -8.90 4.65
C ALA A 9 -15.55 -9.45 4.21
N GLU A 10 -14.66 -8.59 3.72
CA GLU A 10 -13.29 -8.95 3.37
C GLU A 10 -12.51 -9.48 4.57
N LYS A 11 -12.58 -8.82 5.74
CA LYS A 11 -11.98 -9.33 6.99
C LYS A 11 -12.46 -10.73 7.37
N VAL A 12 -13.67 -11.12 6.96
CA VAL A 12 -14.25 -12.46 7.21
C VAL A 12 -13.87 -13.48 6.14
N ILE A 13 -13.83 -13.09 4.86
CA ILE A 13 -13.44 -13.97 3.74
C ILE A 13 -11.94 -14.27 3.79
N GLY A 14 -11.14 -13.30 4.22
CA GLY A 14 -9.70 -13.42 4.40
C GLY A 14 -8.91 -13.38 3.09
N HIS A 15 -7.59 -13.44 3.26
CA HIS A 15 -6.62 -13.44 2.16
C HIS A 15 -6.18 -14.87 1.83
N GLY A 16 -5.77 -15.09 0.58
CA GLY A 16 -5.03 -16.27 0.18
C GLY A 16 -3.64 -16.33 0.84
N ASP A 17 -2.98 -17.48 0.70
CA ASP A 17 -1.67 -17.77 1.30
C ASP A 17 -0.49 -17.49 0.36
N ASN A 18 -0.74 -16.87 -0.79
CA ASN A 18 0.25 -16.65 -1.85
C ASN A 18 1.01 -15.31 -1.75
N ALA A 19 0.63 -14.42 -0.83
CA ALA A 19 1.33 -13.15 -0.65
C ALA A 19 2.69 -13.37 0.02
N VAL A 20 3.74 -12.79 -0.56
CA VAL A 20 5.12 -12.82 -0.04
C VAL A 20 5.53 -11.51 0.64
N THR A 21 4.56 -10.65 0.92
CA THR A 21 4.76 -9.34 1.55
C THR A 21 3.57 -9.03 2.45
N ALA A 22 3.82 -8.30 3.53
CA ALA A 22 2.80 -7.86 4.48
C ALA A 22 1.68 -7.11 3.74
N GLN A 23 0.43 -7.45 4.09
CA GLN A 23 -0.77 -6.82 3.54
C GLN A 23 -1.44 -5.95 4.61
N ASP A 24 -2.38 -5.12 4.19
CA ASP A 24 -3.24 -4.32 5.08
C ASP A 24 -2.50 -3.37 6.03
N VAL A 25 -1.34 -2.88 5.59
CA VAL A 25 -0.49 -1.94 6.34
C VAL A 25 -0.89 -0.46 6.17
N THR A 26 -1.91 -0.18 5.35
CA THR A 26 -2.33 1.20 4.98
C THR A 26 -3.10 1.92 6.08
N SER A 27 -3.76 1.17 6.95
CA SER A 27 -4.49 1.73 8.09
C SER A 27 -3.55 1.84 9.29
N TYR A 28 -3.12 3.07 9.56
CA TYR A 28 -2.29 3.39 10.72
C TYR A 28 -2.99 3.20 12.08
N ARG A 29 -4.30 2.90 12.06
CA ARG A 29 -5.11 2.63 13.26
C ARG A 29 -5.08 1.15 13.66
N GLU A 30 -4.64 0.26 12.77
CA GLU A 30 -4.56 -1.17 13.05
C GLU A 30 -3.24 -1.53 13.75
N PRO A 31 -3.25 -2.43 14.76
CA PRO A 31 -2.03 -2.84 15.47
C PRO A 31 -0.99 -3.43 14.51
N GLY A 32 0.26 -2.95 14.59
CA GLY A 32 1.37 -3.49 13.80
C GLY A 32 1.80 -2.65 12.59
N ALA A 33 0.99 -1.67 12.14
CA ALA A 33 1.29 -0.81 10.99
C ALA A 33 2.41 0.24 11.24
N GLY A 34 2.81 0.45 12.49
CA GLY A 34 3.89 1.38 12.86
C GLY A 34 3.71 1.90 14.28
N GLU A 35 4.58 1.48 15.20
CA GLU A 35 4.62 2.02 16.57
C GLU A 35 6.03 2.52 16.86
N SER A 36 6.49 3.49 16.07
CA SER A 36 7.79 4.14 16.27
C SER A 36 7.78 5.16 17.43
N GLY A 37 6.61 5.42 18.03
CA GLY A 37 6.42 6.47 19.05
C GLY A 37 6.43 7.90 18.48
N GLU A 38 6.79 8.06 17.22
CA GLU A 38 6.82 9.33 16.49
C GLU A 38 5.72 9.40 15.43
N THR A 39 5.21 10.60 15.15
CA THR A 39 4.16 10.83 14.15
C THR A 39 4.68 11.55 12.90
N MET A 40 3.92 11.43 11.81
CA MET A 40 4.04 12.15 10.56
C MET A 40 2.67 12.60 10.06
N LYS A 41 2.64 13.59 9.16
CA LYS A 41 1.41 13.99 8.47
C LYS A 41 1.14 13.03 7.31
N ALA A 42 -0.12 12.61 7.17
CA ALA A 42 -0.59 11.77 6.06
C ALA A 42 -1.96 12.25 5.55
N LEU A 43 -2.22 12.10 4.25
CA LEU A 43 -3.55 12.31 3.68
C LEU A 43 -4.37 11.03 3.85
N ALA A 44 -5.39 11.07 4.69
CA ALA A 44 -6.26 9.93 4.95
C ALA A 44 -7.62 10.11 4.29
N TRP A 45 -8.19 9.01 3.79
CA TRP A 45 -9.58 8.95 3.38
C TRP A 45 -10.51 8.88 4.59
N ILE A 46 -11.52 9.75 4.65
CA ILE A 46 -12.45 9.82 5.79
C ILE A 46 -13.82 9.29 5.39
N SER A 47 -14.32 9.74 4.25
CA SER A 47 -15.58 9.27 3.69
C SER A 47 -15.68 9.69 2.22
N LYS A 48 -16.74 9.26 1.54
CA LYS A 48 -17.03 9.70 0.18
C LYS A 48 -16.96 11.23 0.09
N ASN A 49 -16.14 11.71 -0.84
CA ASN A 49 -15.84 13.12 -1.10
C ASN A 49 -15.10 13.85 0.04
N LYS A 50 -14.45 13.12 0.96
CA LYS A 50 -13.77 13.71 2.11
C LYS A 50 -12.44 13.02 2.40
N VAL A 51 -11.37 13.80 2.32
CA VAL A 51 -10.02 13.45 2.76
C VAL A 51 -9.53 14.47 3.78
N GLN A 52 -8.60 14.08 4.64
CA GLN A 52 -8.07 14.96 5.68
C GLN A 52 -6.59 14.67 5.95
N ILE A 53 -5.82 15.73 6.22
CA ILE A 53 -4.48 15.57 6.78
C ILE A 53 -4.60 15.18 8.25
N VAL A 54 -4.05 14.02 8.61
CA VAL A 54 -4.02 13.47 9.96
C VAL A 54 -2.59 13.32 10.46
N ASP A 55 -2.42 13.21 11.77
CA ASP A 55 -1.19 12.67 12.36
C ASP A 55 -1.30 11.14 12.39
N ALA A 56 -0.39 10.47 11.71
CA ALA A 56 -0.22 9.02 11.69
C ALA A 56 1.15 8.66 12.27
N PRO A 57 1.34 7.50 12.91
CA PRO A 57 2.67 7.02 13.28
C PRO A 57 3.60 6.98 12.07
N LYS A 58 4.89 7.27 12.28
CA LYS A 58 5.90 7.01 11.25
C LYS A 58 6.00 5.51 11.00
N PRO A 59 6.17 5.09 9.73
CA PRO A 59 6.34 3.68 9.40
C PRO A 59 7.61 3.13 10.05
N LYS A 60 7.66 1.81 10.19
CA LYS A 60 8.85 1.06 10.59
C LYS A 60 9.08 -0.06 9.57
N ILE A 61 10.30 -0.59 9.55
CA ILE A 61 10.59 -1.81 8.79
C ILE A 61 9.76 -2.95 9.40
N LEU A 62 8.88 -3.55 8.60
CA LEU A 62 8.07 -4.71 8.96
C LEU A 62 8.70 -5.99 8.42
N GLU A 63 9.25 -5.92 7.22
CA GLU A 63 9.90 -7.02 6.52
C GLU A 63 11.35 -6.68 6.16
N ASP A 64 12.22 -7.68 6.09
CA ASP A 64 13.64 -7.49 5.76
C ASP A 64 13.89 -6.85 4.39
N ARG A 65 12.88 -6.81 3.51
CA ARG A 65 12.96 -6.21 2.17
C ARG A 65 12.37 -4.81 2.08
N ASP A 66 11.87 -4.25 3.18
CA ASP A 66 11.24 -2.93 3.19
C ASP A 66 12.24 -1.80 2.96
N VAL A 67 11.73 -0.71 2.38
CA VAL A 67 12.46 0.55 2.24
C VAL A 67 11.53 1.67 2.70
N ILE A 68 12.00 2.49 3.64
CA ILE A 68 11.29 3.68 4.07
C ILE A 68 11.86 4.89 3.34
N LEU A 69 10.98 5.63 2.66
CA LEU A 69 11.32 6.90 2.03
C LEU A 69 10.78 8.06 2.86
N LYS A 70 11.63 9.04 3.13
CA LYS A 70 11.17 10.39 3.44
C LYS A 70 10.65 11.01 2.15
N VAL A 71 9.33 11.04 2.01
CA VAL A 71 8.66 11.63 0.83
C VAL A 71 9.05 13.10 0.71
N THR A 72 9.46 13.50 -0.49
CA THR A 72 9.84 14.89 -0.81
C THR A 72 9.02 15.48 -1.95
N GLY A 73 8.28 14.64 -2.67
CA GLY A 73 7.34 15.04 -3.71
C GLY A 73 6.34 13.91 -3.97
N SER A 74 5.10 14.29 -4.18
CA SER A 74 3.99 13.40 -4.55
C SER A 74 3.10 14.11 -5.55
N THR A 75 2.47 13.35 -6.44
CA THR A 75 1.44 13.84 -7.35
C THR A 75 0.06 13.31 -6.97
N VAL A 76 -0.96 13.78 -7.68
CA VAL A 76 -2.33 13.30 -7.59
C VAL A 76 -2.67 12.66 -8.93
N CYS A 77 -3.12 11.41 -8.89
CA CYS A 77 -3.49 10.65 -10.08
C CYS A 77 -5.00 10.79 -10.35
N GLY A 78 -5.41 10.61 -11.61
CA GLY A 78 -6.84 10.50 -11.93
C GLY A 78 -7.53 9.32 -11.22
N SER A 79 -6.79 8.24 -10.94
CA SER A 79 -7.28 7.07 -10.22
C SER A 79 -7.65 7.38 -8.76
N ASP A 80 -7.02 8.39 -8.13
CA ASP A 80 -7.35 8.81 -6.76
C ASP A 80 -8.80 9.32 -6.65
N LEU A 81 -9.41 9.77 -7.75
CA LEU A 81 -10.82 10.17 -7.77
C LEU A 81 -11.76 8.99 -7.52
N HIS A 82 -11.38 7.76 -7.91
CA HIS A 82 -12.16 6.57 -7.58
C HIS A 82 -12.16 6.29 -6.07
N LEU A 83 -11.02 6.55 -5.41
CA LEU A 83 -10.91 6.46 -3.96
C LEU A 83 -11.72 7.57 -3.28
N LEU A 84 -11.56 8.81 -3.72
CA LEU A 84 -12.31 9.97 -3.20
C LEU A 84 -13.83 9.74 -3.30
N HIS A 85 -14.32 9.24 -4.42
CA HIS A 85 -15.74 8.97 -4.62
C HIS A 85 -16.26 7.70 -3.91
N GLY A 86 -15.38 6.94 -3.25
CA GLY A 86 -15.71 5.72 -2.52
C GLY A 86 -16.22 4.61 -3.44
N THR A 87 -15.68 4.52 -4.67
CA THR A 87 -16.06 3.47 -5.63
C THR A 87 -15.24 2.20 -5.46
N ILE A 88 -14.11 2.28 -4.76
CA ILE A 88 -13.29 1.13 -4.39
C ILE A 88 -13.86 0.52 -3.11
N VAL A 89 -14.18 -0.76 -3.16
CA VAL A 89 -14.99 -1.47 -2.17
C VAL A 89 -14.23 -1.68 -0.85
N GLN A 90 -12.91 -1.82 -0.94
CA GLN A 90 -11.99 -2.11 0.15
C GLN A 90 -11.57 -0.86 0.95
N LEU A 91 -11.88 0.33 0.43
CA LEU A 91 -11.43 1.57 1.03
C LEU A 91 -12.13 1.82 2.37
N SER A 92 -11.30 1.99 3.40
CA SER A 92 -11.71 2.15 4.79
C SER A 92 -11.39 3.53 5.32
N GLU A 93 -12.20 3.98 6.29
CA GLU A 93 -11.90 5.22 7.00
C GLU A 93 -10.52 5.14 7.67
N GLY A 94 -9.64 6.07 7.34
CA GLY A 94 -8.29 6.16 7.86
C GLY A 94 -7.21 5.67 6.89
N ASP A 95 -7.55 5.06 5.76
CA ASP A 95 -6.55 4.63 4.78
C ASP A 95 -5.74 5.81 4.26
N ILE A 96 -4.41 5.67 4.30
CA ILE A 96 -3.47 6.65 3.76
C ILE A 96 -3.47 6.55 2.23
N LEU A 97 -3.67 7.69 1.58
CA LEU A 97 -3.73 7.80 0.12
C LEU A 97 -2.39 8.22 -0.48
N GLY A 98 -2.22 7.92 -1.77
CA GLY A 98 -1.08 8.35 -2.59
C GLY A 98 -0.23 7.18 -3.07
N HIS A 99 -0.10 7.05 -4.38
CA HIS A 99 0.67 5.99 -5.04
C HIS A 99 1.67 6.52 -6.07
N GLU A 100 1.87 7.84 -6.12
CA GLU A 100 2.80 8.51 -7.02
C GLU A 100 3.74 9.42 -6.22
N PHE A 101 4.85 8.87 -5.73
CA PHE A 101 5.78 9.63 -4.88
C PHE A 101 7.25 9.30 -5.09
N CYS A 102 8.08 10.27 -4.71
CA CYS A 102 9.53 10.13 -4.66
C CYS A 102 10.07 10.69 -3.35
N GLY A 103 11.22 10.17 -2.92
CA GLY A 103 11.77 10.49 -1.63
C GLY A 103 13.24 10.18 -1.50
N VAL A 104 13.78 10.56 -0.35
CA VAL A 104 15.12 10.17 0.08
C VAL A 104 14.99 8.96 1.00
N VAL A 105 15.81 7.94 0.79
CA VAL A 105 15.79 6.73 1.63
C VAL A 105 16.20 7.10 3.05
N ASP A 106 15.33 6.79 3.99
CA ASP A 106 15.51 7.03 5.43
C ASP A 106 16.00 5.74 6.12
N GLN A 107 15.38 4.59 5.79
CA GLN A 107 15.74 3.29 6.35
C GLN A 107 15.58 2.17 5.30
N VAL A 108 16.38 1.11 5.44
CA VAL A 108 16.29 -0.11 4.63
C VAL A 108 16.26 -1.34 5.54
N GLY A 109 15.53 -2.37 5.12
CA GLY A 109 15.53 -3.68 5.75
C GLY A 109 16.83 -4.46 5.50
N SER A 110 17.06 -5.50 6.29
CA SER A 110 18.33 -6.26 6.31
C SER A 110 18.66 -7.00 5.00
N ALA A 111 17.64 -7.33 4.20
CA ALA A 111 17.76 -8.06 2.94
C ALA A 111 17.74 -7.15 1.69
N VAL A 112 17.63 -5.83 1.86
CA VAL A 112 17.65 -4.86 0.75
C VAL A 112 19.05 -4.79 0.15
N LYS A 113 19.13 -4.82 -1.19
CA LYS A 113 20.38 -4.69 -1.96
C LYS A 113 20.24 -3.62 -3.03
N GLY A 114 21.31 -2.86 -3.28
CA GLY A 114 21.37 -1.87 -4.37
C GLY A 114 20.58 -0.57 -4.12
N ILE A 115 20.12 -0.34 -2.88
CA ILE A 115 19.46 0.89 -2.44
C ILE A 115 20.30 1.48 -1.29
N ASP A 116 20.64 2.75 -1.39
CA ASP A 116 21.47 3.42 -0.39
C ASP A 116 20.66 4.44 0.43
N VAL A 117 20.81 4.39 1.75
CA VAL A 117 20.28 5.41 2.67
C VAL A 117 20.84 6.78 2.29
N GLY A 118 19.98 7.81 2.30
CA GLY A 118 20.33 9.17 1.93
C GLY A 118 20.27 9.47 0.42
N LYS A 119 20.05 8.47 -0.45
CA LYS A 119 19.84 8.68 -1.89
C LYS A 119 18.36 8.81 -2.26
N ARG A 120 18.11 9.46 -3.40
CA ARG A 120 16.77 9.72 -3.92
C ARG A 120 16.30 8.59 -4.85
N TYR A 121 15.06 8.14 -4.63
CA TYR A 121 14.41 7.12 -5.46
C TYR A 121 12.95 7.51 -5.72
N VAL A 122 12.39 6.92 -6.78
CA VAL A 122 10.96 6.99 -7.13
C VAL A 122 10.32 5.65 -6.76
N ALA A 123 9.19 5.69 -6.07
CA ALA A 123 8.43 4.48 -5.76
C ALA A 123 7.60 4.07 -6.98
N SER A 124 7.69 2.81 -7.37
CA SER A 124 6.72 2.21 -8.29
C SER A 124 5.38 2.10 -7.58
N PHE A 125 4.30 2.50 -8.23
CA PHE A 125 2.95 2.28 -7.70
C PHE A 125 2.57 0.78 -7.68
N GLN A 126 3.24 -0.02 -8.52
CA GLN A 126 3.07 -1.47 -8.56
C GLN A 126 3.93 -2.14 -7.50
N ILE A 127 3.28 -2.89 -6.60
CA ILE A 127 3.95 -3.79 -5.67
C ILE A 127 4.19 -5.12 -6.38
N ALA A 128 5.45 -5.47 -6.64
CA ALA A 128 5.82 -6.67 -7.39
C ALA A 128 6.95 -7.45 -6.70
N CYS A 129 6.86 -8.78 -6.68
CA CYS A 129 7.80 -9.64 -5.95
C CYS A 129 9.18 -9.79 -6.60
N GLY A 130 9.29 -9.54 -7.91
CA GLY A 130 10.54 -9.68 -8.67
C GLY A 130 10.91 -11.12 -9.09
N ASP A 131 10.24 -12.15 -8.58
CA ASP A 131 10.69 -13.55 -8.72
C ASP A 131 9.69 -14.53 -9.37
N CYS A 132 8.42 -14.13 -9.50
CA CYS A 132 7.37 -14.97 -10.08
C CYS A 132 7.50 -15.08 -11.62
N PHE A 133 6.68 -15.93 -12.24
CA PHE A 133 6.73 -16.15 -13.70
C PHE A 133 6.63 -14.84 -14.50
N PHE A 134 5.74 -13.95 -14.10
CA PHE A 134 5.53 -12.65 -14.75
C PHE A 134 6.64 -11.65 -14.44
N CYS A 135 7.06 -11.55 -13.17
CA CYS A 135 8.14 -10.65 -12.78
C CYS A 135 9.47 -11.00 -13.48
N LYS A 136 9.79 -12.29 -13.64
CA LYS A 136 10.97 -12.75 -14.40
C LYS A 136 10.92 -12.36 -15.87
N GLN A 137 9.72 -12.13 -16.43
CA GLN A 137 9.51 -11.64 -17.79
C GLN A 137 9.35 -10.11 -17.86
N LYS A 138 9.62 -9.39 -16.76
CA LYS A 138 9.46 -7.93 -16.65
C LYS A 138 8.00 -7.47 -16.79
N LEU A 139 7.04 -8.33 -16.45
CA LEU A 139 5.61 -8.03 -16.43
C LEU A 139 5.16 -7.77 -14.98
N SER A 140 5.65 -6.69 -14.37
CA SER A 140 5.44 -6.38 -12.94
C SER A 140 3.99 -6.12 -12.55
N SER A 141 3.16 -5.61 -13.48
CA SER A 141 1.72 -5.45 -13.26
C SER A 141 1.02 -6.77 -12.95
N GLN A 142 1.49 -7.87 -13.54
CA GLN A 142 0.87 -9.18 -13.41
C GLN A 142 1.48 -10.00 -12.26
N CYS A 143 1.94 -9.35 -11.19
CA CYS A 143 2.53 -10.06 -10.08
C CYS A 143 1.51 -10.93 -9.35
N GLU A 144 1.77 -12.23 -9.24
CA GLU A 144 0.87 -13.20 -8.61
C GLU A 144 1.13 -13.41 -7.10
N LYS A 145 2.11 -12.71 -6.53
CA LYS A 145 2.61 -12.96 -5.16
C LYS A 145 2.53 -11.76 -4.22
N THR A 146 1.99 -10.63 -4.64
CA THR A 146 1.95 -9.41 -3.81
C THR A 146 0.54 -8.99 -3.44
N ASN A 147 -0.47 -9.63 -4.05
CA ASN A 147 -1.86 -9.43 -3.73
C ASN A 147 -2.52 -10.81 -3.52
N SER A 148 -2.90 -11.09 -2.28
CA SER A 148 -3.63 -12.30 -1.89
C SER A 148 -5.12 -12.03 -1.68
N ASN A 149 -5.63 -10.84 -2.04
CA ASN A 149 -7.02 -10.47 -1.85
C ASN A 149 -7.94 -11.35 -2.72
N THR A 150 -8.71 -12.21 -2.04
CA THR A 150 -9.62 -13.15 -2.68
C THR A 150 -10.83 -12.45 -3.30
N THR A 151 -11.29 -11.36 -2.70
CA THR A 151 -12.40 -10.53 -3.19
C THR A 151 -11.99 -9.78 -4.45
N GLU A 152 -10.80 -9.16 -4.46
CA GLU A 152 -10.28 -8.49 -5.64
C GLU A 152 -10.07 -9.48 -6.78
N ARG A 153 -9.49 -10.64 -6.48
CA ARG A 153 -9.33 -11.73 -7.45
C ARG A 153 -10.68 -12.20 -8.01
N ALA A 154 -11.73 -12.24 -7.21
CA ALA A 154 -13.07 -12.60 -7.67
C ALA A 154 -13.71 -11.50 -8.53
N MET A 155 -13.52 -10.22 -8.19
CA MET A 155 -14.10 -9.08 -8.90
C MET A 155 -13.36 -8.72 -10.20
N TYR A 156 -12.04 -8.73 -10.16
CA TYR A 156 -11.17 -8.18 -11.21
C TYR A 156 -10.21 -9.22 -11.81
N GLY A 157 -10.20 -10.45 -11.29
CA GLY A 157 -9.30 -11.52 -11.71
C GLY A 157 -7.96 -11.49 -10.96
N GLY A 158 -7.20 -12.60 -11.02
CA GLY A 158 -5.88 -12.70 -10.36
C GLY A 158 -4.73 -12.03 -11.12
N ARG A 159 -5.05 -11.21 -12.12
CA ARG A 159 -4.12 -10.56 -13.05
C ARG A 159 -4.68 -9.17 -13.37
N THR A 160 -4.75 -8.30 -12.37
CA THR A 160 -5.08 -6.90 -12.59
C THR A 160 -3.91 -6.24 -13.34
N ALA A 161 -4.24 -5.41 -14.32
CA ALA A 161 -3.28 -4.77 -15.23
C ALA A 161 -2.51 -3.63 -14.55
#